data_AF-A0A519SBE6-F1
#
_entry.id   AF-A0A519SBE6-F1
#
_cell.length_a   1.000
_cell.length_b   1.000
_cell.length_c   1.000
_cell.angle_alpha   90.00
_cell.angle_beta   90.00
_cell.angle_gamma   90.00
#
_symmetry.space_group_name_H-M   'P 1'
#
loop_
_entity.id
_entity.type
_entity.pdbx_description
1 polymer ?
#
loop_
_entity_poly.entity_id
_entity_poly.type
_entity_poly.pdbx_seq_one_letter_code
_entity_poly.pdbx_strand_id
1 'polypeptide(L)'
;GGGGALLREKTLETASNYFLVVADSSKLVPTLGRFPLPLEVVPFTLPWVLDTLEGLGGHPAVRTSLTESAQSYKTDQGNFIVDCHFGQIADPETLAHRLQEIPGVVEHGLFLGLAKAAIVIQSGQPMVLKPGEAARPASEFDALP
;
A
#
# COMPACT_ATOMS: atom_id res chain seq x y z
N GLY A 1 2.25 -2.27 3.41
CA GLY A 1 2.99 -0.99 3.28
C GLY A 1 3.17 -0.20 4.57
N GLY A 2 2.11 0.03 5.37
CA GLY A 2 2.22 0.80 6.63
C GLY A 2 3.23 0.23 7.63
N GLY A 3 3.48 -1.08 7.61
CA GLY A 3 4.51 -1.74 8.44
C GLY A 3 5.95 -1.63 7.93
N GLY A 4 6.18 -1.04 6.76
CA GLY A 4 7.53 -0.81 6.21
C GLY A 4 8.14 -1.95 5.39
N ALA A 5 7.37 -3.00 5.08
CA ALA A 5 7.82 -4.17 4.31
C ALA A 5 7.27 -4.26 2.88
N LEU A 6 6.80 -3.14 2.29
CA LEU A 6 6.00 -3.17 1.05
C LEU A 6 6.67 -3.88 -0.13
N LEU A 7 7.98 -3.76 -0.29
CA LEU A 7 8.72 -4.41 -1.36
C LEU A 7 8.65 -5.94 -1.23
N ARG A 8 8.88 -6.46 -0.02
CA ARG A 8 8.81 -7.90 0.26
C ARG A 8 7.37 -8.41 0.13
N GLU A 9 6.41 -7.67 0.67
CA GLU A 9 4.97 -7.95 0.55
C GLU A 9 4.58 -8.09 -0.93
N LYS A 10 4.86 -7.07 -1.75
CA LYS A 10 4.45 -7.05 -3.16
C LYS A 10 5.12 -8.14 -3.98
N THR A 11 6.39 -8.43 -3.70
CA THR A 11 7.12 -9.53 -4.35
C THR A 11 6.44 -10.88 -4.08
N LEU A 12 6.12 -11.17 -2.82
CA LEU A 12 5.47 -12.43 -2.44
C LEU A 12 4.06 -12.54 -3.00
N GLU A 13 3.29 -11.45 -2.93
CA GLU A 13 1.92 -11.40 -3.44
C GLU A 13 1.88 -11.60 -4.96
N THR A 14 2.81 -10.97 -5.69
CA THR A 14 2.94 -11.15 -7.15
C THR A 14 3.34 -12.57 -7.54
N ALA A 15 4.19 -13.22 -6.74
CA ALA A 15 4.62 -14.60 -6.96
C ALA A 15 3.58 -15.64 -6.51
N SER A 16 2.50 -15.22 -5.86
CA SER A 16 1.47 -16.12 -5.33
C SER A 16 0.43 -16.48 -6.39
N ASN A 17 -0.06 -17.73 -6.36
CA ASN A 17 -1.22 -18.12 -7.17
C ASN A 17 -2.52 -17.47 -6.66
N TYR A 18 -2.55 -17.12 -5.37
CA TYR A 18 -3.73 -16.57 -4.72
C TYR A 18 -3.31 -15.61 -3.60
N PHE A 19 -3.74 -14.35 -3.71
CA PHE A 19 -3.59 -13.34 -2.67
C PHE A 19 -4.94 -13.00 -2.06
N LEU A 20 -5.10 -13.33 -0.77
CA LEU A 20 -6.26 -13.03 0.06
C LEU A 20 -5.92 -11.89 1.02
N VAL A 21 -6.68 -10.80 0.99
CA VAL A 21 -6.55 -9.70 1.96
C VAL A 21 -7.45 -9.98 3.16
N VAL A 22 -6.96 -9.75 4.38
CA VAL A 22 -7.78 -9.79 5.60
C VAL A 22 -7.67 -8.45 6.30
N ALA A 23 -8.80 -7.80 6.55
CA ALA A 23 -8.82 -6.45 7.10
C ALA A 23 -10.06 -6.17 7.97
N ASP A 24 -9.94 -5.22 8.89
CA ASP A 24 -11.08 -4.71 9.63
C ASP A 24 -11.92 -3.72 8.78
N SER A 25 -13.12 -3.39 9.26
CA SER A 25 -14.08 -2.54 8.54
C SER A 25 -13.54 -1.14 8.20
N SER A 26 -12.58 -0.61 8.97
CA SER A 26 -12.01 0.72 8.75
C SER A 26 -11.14 0.80 7.50
N LYS A 27 -10.73 -0.35 6.95
CA LYS A 27 -9.87 -0.43 5.75
C LYS A 27 -10.67 -0.40 4.45
N LEU A 28 -11.98 -0.63 4.50
CA LEU A 28 -12.86 -0.53 3.35
C LEU A 28 -13.20 0.95 3.10
N VAL A 29 -12.67 1.51 2.02
CA VAL A 29 -12.85 2.92 1.66
C VAL A 29 -13.38 3.05 0.23
N PRO A 30 -14.24 4.04 -0.05
CA PRO A 30 -14.72 4.28 -1.42
C PRO A 30 -13.62 4.82 -2.34
N THR A 31 -12.58 5.45 -1.79
CA THR A 31 -11.48 6.05 -2.55
C THR A 31 -10.19 5.94 -1.75
N LEU A 32 -9.10 5.55 -2.41
CA LEU A 32 -7.77 5.50 -1.80
C LEU A 32 -7.23 6.91 -1.52
N GLY A 33 -6.22 7.02 -0.65
CA GLY A 33 -5.52 8.28 -0.37
C GLY A 33 -5.70 8.85 1.04
N ARG A 34 -6.68 8.35 1.82
CA ARG A 34 -6.87 8.75 3.23
C ARG A 34 -5.66 8.36 4.09
N PHE A 35 -5.14 7.15 3.89
CA PHE A 35 -3.90 6.68 4.50
C PHE A 35 -2.72 7.16 3.64
N PRO A 36 -1.61 7.66 4.22
CA PRO A 36 -0.45 8.06 3.43
C PRO A 36 0.06 6.89 2.59
N LEU A 37 0.35 7.13 1.32
CA LEU A 37 0.92 6.13 0.44
C LEU A 37 2.41 5.94 0.80
N PRO A 38 2.85 4.78 1.28
CA PRO A 38 4.26 4.54 1.55
C PRO A 38 5.01 4.29 0.25
N LEU A 39 6.18 4.88 0.10
CA LEU A 39 7.15 4.60 -0.96
C LEU A 39 8.45 4.14 -0.34
N GLU A 40 9.04 3.08 -0.86
CA GLU A 40 10.40 2.66 -0.52
C GLU A 40 11.38 3.36 -1.46
N VAL A 41 12.34 4.10 -0.89
CA VAL A 41 13.18 5.05 -1.62
C VAL A 41 14.66 4.83 -1.29
N VAL A 42 15.49 4.80 -2.33
CA VAL A 42 16.95 4.71 -2.20
C VAL A 42 17.47 5.95 -1.45
N PRO A 43 18.28 5.81 -0.39
CA PRO A 43 18.68 6.95 0.45
C PRO A 43 19.33 8.11 -0.29
N PHE A 44 20.16 7.83 -1.30
CA PHE A 44 20.86 8.83 -2.09
C PHE A 44 19.92 9.75 -2.89
N THR A 45 18.79 9.21 -3.36
CA THR A 45 17.85 9.95 -4.22
C THR A 45 16.79 10.70 -3.43
N LEU A 46 16.82 10.63 -2.10
CA LEU A 46 15.73 11.10 -1.25
C LEU A 46 15.31 12.55 -1.54
N PRO A 47 16.20 13.57 -1.58
CA PRO A 47 15.76 14.95 -1.82
C PRO A 47 15.01 15.11 -3.15
N TRP A 48 15.53 14.50 -4.21
CA TRP A 48 14.90 14.51 -5.54
C TRP A 48 13.52 13.85 -5.53
N VAL A 49 13.37 12.71 -4.85
CA VAL A 49 12.10 11.99 -4.77
C VAL A 49 11.07 12.80 -3.98
N LEU A 50 11.48 13.49 -2.91
CA LEU A 50 10.59 14.38 -2.16
C LEU A 50 10.05 15.51 -3.06
N ASP A 51 10.94 16.24 -3.75
CA ASP A 51 10.55 17.31 -4.67
C ASP A 51 9.63 16.80 -5.79
N THR A 52 9.91 15.62 -6.33
CA THR A 52 9.10 15.00 -7.39
C THR A 52 7.71 14.64 -6.89
N LEU A 53 7.58 14.09 -5.68
CA LEU A 53 6.30 13.75 -5.07
C LEU A 53 5.47 15.01 -4.76
N GLU A 54 6.10 16.09 -4.33
CA GLU A 54 5.44 17.40 -4.19
C GLU A 54 4.91 17.92 -5.53
N GLY A 55 5.71 17.80 -6.60
CA GLY A 55 5.29 18.16 -7.96
C GLY A 55 4.12 17.33 -8.51
N LEU A 56 3.92 16.11 -7.99
CA LEU A 56 2.76 15.25 -8.29
C LEU A 56 1.53 15.59 -7.42
N GLY A 57 1.61 16.62 -6.57
CA GLY A 57 0.54 17.04 -5.68
C GLY A 57 0.47 16.25 -4.37
N GLY A 58 1.52 15.49 -4.03
CA GLY A 58 1.65 14.80 -2.77
C GLY A 58 2.29 15.65 -1.68
N HIS A 59 2.12 15.24 -0.42
CA HIS A 59 2.83 15.80 0.73
C HIS A 59 3.70 14.71 1.36
N PRO A 60 4.96 14.57 0.92
CA PRO A 60 5.84 13.50 1.37
C PRO A 60 6.47 13.80 2.74
N ALA A 61 6.57 12.78 3.58
CA ALA A 61 7.27 12.82 4.85
C ALA A 61 8.14 11.58 5.01
N VAL A 62 9.40 11.75 5.39
CA VAL A 62 10.28 10.61 5.70
C VAL A 62 9.80 9.96 6.98
N ARG A 63 9.57 8.64 6.95
CA ARG A 63 9.12 7.89 8.11
C ARG A 63 10.20 7.87 9.19
N THR A 64 9.82 8.20 10.42
CA THR A 64 10.71 8.13 11.60
C THR A 64 10.63 6.75 12.25
N SER A 65 11.76 6.25 12.74
CA SER A 65 11.82 5.03 13.55
C SER A 65 11.11 5.23 14.90
N LEU A 66 10.31 4.25 15.30
CA LEU A 66 9.64 4.24 16.61
C LEU A 66 10.52 3.69 17.73
N THR A 67 11.55 2.92 17.37
CA THR A 67 12.45 2.24 18.33
C THR A 67 13.78 2.97 18.50
N GLU A 68 14.19 3.73 17.49
CA GLU A 68 15.45 4.48 17.49
C GLU A 68 15.13 5.97 17.45
N SER A 69 15.38 6.65 18.56
CA SER A 69 14.99 8.05 18.72
C SER A 69 15.61 8.93 17.63
N ALA A 70 14.74 9.60 16.87
CA ALA A 70 15.06 10.58 15.86
C ALA A 70 15.83 10.07 14.62
N GLN A 71 15.85 8.77 14.35
CA GLN A 71 16.41 8.23 13.10
C GLN A 71 15.32 7.97 12.05
N SER A 72 15.66 8.12 10.77
CA SER A 72 14.81 7.68 9.67
C SER A 72 14.65 6.16 9.70
N TYR A 73 13.41 5.68 9.55
CA TYR A 73 13.13 4.25 9.43
C TYR A 73 13.84 3.67 8.21
N LYS A 74 14.50 2.52 8.40
CA LYS A 74 15.12 1.74 7.32
C LYS A 74 14.37 0.44 7.11
N THR A 75 14.11 0.11 5.86
CA THR A 75 13.55 -1.18 5.46
C THR A 75 14.60 -2.29 5.60
N ASP A 76 14.16 -3.55 5.47
CA ASP A 76 15.06 -4.70 5.38
C ASP A 76 16.08 -4.60 4.23
N GLN A 77 15.79 -3.82 3.19
CA GLN A 77 16.69 -3.60 2.05
C GLN A 77 17.61 -2.37 2.23
N GLY A 78 17.57 -1.74 3.41
CA GLY A 78 18.40 -0.58 3.73
C GLY A 78 17.90 0.74 3.11
N ASN A 79 16.69 0.75 2.55
CA ASN A 79 16.07 1.93 1.96
C ASN A 79 15.27 2.73 3.00
N PHE A 80 14.89 3.96 2.66
CA PHE A 80 13.97 4.74 3.47
C PHE A 80 12.52 4.47 3.07
N ILE A 81 11.60 4.75 3.99
CA ILE A 81 10.19 4.91 3.66
C ILE A 81 9.83 6.39 3.64
N VAL A 82 9.18 6.82 2.55
CA VAL A 82 8.51 8.11 2.43
C VAL A 82 7.01 7.87 2.46
N ASP A 83 6.33 8.41 3.47
CA ASP A 83 4.88 8.43 3.58
C ASP A 83 4.34 9.67 2.86
N CYS A 84 3.66 9.47 1.74
CA CYS A 84 3.16 10.57 0.91
C CYS A 84 1.64 10.70 1.00
N HIS A 85 1.16 11.83 1.50
CA HIS A 85 -0.27 12.13 1.56
C HIS A 85 -0.74 12.77 0.26
N PHE A 86 -1.59 12.05 -0.48
CA PHE A 86 -2.30 12.58 -1.66
C PHE A 86 -3.74 13.02 -1.34
N GLY A 87 -4.25 12.70 -0.14
CA GLY A 87 -5.61 13.00 0.30
C GLY A 87 -6.66 12.11 -0.36
N GLN A 88 -6.76 12.17 -1.69
CA GLN A 88 -7.57 11.28 -2.52
C GLN A 88 -6.78 10.89 -3.77
N ILE A 89 -6.83 9.62 -4.13
CA ILE A 89 -6.19 9.08 -5.33
C ILE A 89 -7.32 8.69 -6.29
N ALA A 90 -7.65 9.60 -7.21
CA ALA A 90 -8.76 9.41 -8.14
C ALA A 90 -8.46 8.37 -9.24
N ASP A 91 -7.21 8.31 -9.67
CA ASP A 91 -6.71 7.35 -10.66
C ASP A 91 -5.48 6.63 -10.10
N PRO A 92 -5.69 5.53 -9.33
CA PRO A 92 -4.61 4.77 -8.71
C PRO A 92 -3.65 4.16 -9.73
N GLU A 93 -4.14 3.69 -10.87
CA GLU A 93 -3.34 3.07 -11.92
C GLU A 93 -2.36 4.07 -12.55
N THR A 94 -2.85 5.26 -12.92
CA THR A 94 -1.98 6.33 -13.47
C THR A 94 -0.96 6.79 -12.44
N LEU A 95 -1.36 6.96 -11.16
CA LEU A 95 -0.42 7.33 -10.11
C LEU A 95 0.64 6.25 -9.91
N ALA A 96 0.26 4.98 -9.83
CA ALA A 96 1.18 3.85 -9.69
C ALA A 96 2.24 3.84 -10.80
N HIS A 97 1.82 3.98 -12.06
CA HIS A 97 2.75 4.04 -13.19
C HIS A 97 3.74 5.19 -13.06
N ARG A 98 3.26 6.41 -12.78
CA ARG A 98 4.13 7.58 -12.61
C ARG A 98 5.13 7.39 -11.48
N LEU A 99 4.73 6.81 -10.36
CA LEU A 99 5.62 6.55 -9.22
C LEU A 99 6.71 5.53 -9.56
N GLN A 100 6.36 4.49 -10.32
CA GLN A 100 7.30 3.46 -10.76
C GLN A 100 8.36 4.01 -11.73
N GLU A 101 8.06 5.08 -12.48
CA GLU A 101 8.99 5.74 -13.39
C GLU A 101 10.00 6.68 -12.70
N ILE A 102 9.82 7.01 -11.42
CA ILE A 102 10.70 7.94 -10.69
C ILE A 102 12.01 7.24 -10.33
N PRO A 103 13.17 7.71 -10.82
CA PRO A 103 14.46 7.16 -10.42
C PRO A 103 14.68 7.28 -8.91
N GLY A 104 14.97 6.15 -8.26
CA GLY A 104 15.19 6.08 -6.82
C GLY A 104 13.98 5.62 -6.00
N VAL A 105 12.78 5.60 -6.59
CA VAL A 105 11.66 4.83 -6.03
C VAL A 105 11.90 3.36 -6.33
N VAL A 106 12.01 2.56 -5.28
CA VAL A 106 12.18 1.10 -5.38
C VAL A 106 10.81 0.44 -5.52
N GLU A 107 9.83 0.87 -4.73
CA GLU A 107 8.46 0.37 -4.77
C GLU A 107 7.49 1.35 -4.10
N HIS A 108 6.19 1.25 -4.39
CA HIS A 108 5.12 2.05 -3.78
C HIS A 108 4.00 1.17 -3.21
N GLY A 109 3.25 1.69 -2.24
CA GLY A 109 2.22 0.95 -1.50
C GLY A 109 0.88 0.77 -2.22
N LEU A 110 0.80 0.91 -3.54
CA LEU A 110 -0.42 0.59 -4.31
C LEU A 110 -0.31 -0.84 -4.83
N PHE A 111 -1.19 -1.71 -4.32
CA PHE A 111 -1.26 -3.14 -4.63
C PHE A 111 -2.45 -3.43 -5.54
N LEU A 112 -2.38 -2.89 -6.75
CA LEU A 112 -3.49 -2.89 -7.70
C LEU A 112 -3.55 -4.21 -8.47
N GLY A 113 -4.76 -4.79 -8.60
CA GLY A 113 -4.98 -6.00 -9.39
C GLY A 113 -4.39 -7.31 -8.82
N LEU A 114 -3.77 -7.28 -7.64
CA LEU A 114 -3.13 -8.45 -7.04
C LEU A 114 -4.12 -9.32 -6.26
N ALA A 115 -4.96 -8.72 -5.41
CA ALA A 115 -5.87 -9.44 -4.53
C ALA A 115 -6.99 -10.15 -5.33
N LYS A 116 -7.19 -11.44 -5.07
CA LYS A 116 -8.29 -12.24 -5.64
C LYS A 116 -9.58 -12.10 -4.85
N ALA A 117 -9.45 -11.95 -3.54
CA ALA A 117 -10.55 -11.66 -2.63
C ALA A 117 -10.05 -10.89 -1.41
N ALA A 118 -10.98 -10.32 -0.65
CA ALA A 118 -10.74 -9.76 0.67
C ALA A 118 -11.79 -10.28 1.67
N ILE A 119 -11.36 -10.58 2.90
CA ILE A 119 -12.25 -10.82 4.04
C ILE A 119 -12.26 -9.57 4.90
N VAL A 120 -13.43 -8.97 5.06
CA VAL A 120 -13.64 -7.74 5.83
C VAL A 120 -14.81 -7.91 6.80
N ILE A 121 -14.67 -7.39 8.02
CA ILE A 121 -15.78 -7.38 8.97
C ILE A 121 -16.82 -6.32 8.53
N GLN A 122 -18.07 -6.70 8.36
CA GLN A 122 -19.20 -5.79 8.13
C GLN A 122 -20.35 -6.17 9.06
N SER A 123 -20.88 -5.19 9.80
CA SER A 123 -21.98 -5.41 10.75
C SER A 123 -21.72 -6.56 11.75
N GLY A 124 -20.47 -6.75 12.17
CA GLY A 124 -20.06 -7.81 13.10
C GLY A 124 -19.85 -9.19 12.49
N GLN A 125 -19.94 -9.34 11.16
CA GLN A 125 -19.74 -10.61 10.46
C GLN A 125 -18.60 -10.51 9.43
N PRO A 126 -17.78 -11.56 9.27
CA PRO A 126 -16.79 -11.61 8.20
C PRO A 126 -17.47 -11.81 6.84
N MET A 127 -17.22 -10.87 5.94
CA MET A 127 -17.73 -10.86 4.57
C MET A 127 -16.57 -11.02 3.58
N VAL A 128 -16.77 -11.87 2.59
CA VAL A 128 -15.89 -12.02 1.43
C VAL A 128 -16.30 -11.03 0.35
N LEU A 129 -15.34 -10.25 -0.12
CA LEU A 129 -15.44 -9.30 -1.22
C LEU A 129 -14.56 -9.82 -2.36
N LYS A 130 -15.13 -9.89 -3.56
CA LYS A 130 -14.41 -10.25 -4.79
C LYS A 130 -14.60 -9.17 -5.85
N PRO A 131 -13.58 -8.89 -6.68
CA PRO A 131 -13.70 -7.89 -7.75
C PRO A 131 -14.90 -8.18 -8.66
N GLY A 132 -15.82 -7.23 -8.79
CA GLY A 132 -17.00 -7.34 -9.67
C GLY A 132 -18.14 -8.22 -9.14
N GLU A 133 -18.04 -8.74 -7.92
CA GLU A 133 -19.07 -9.60 -7.32
C GLU A 133 -19.73 -8.94 -6.10
N ALA A 134 -20.95 -9.37 -5.77
CA ALA A 134 -21.60 -8.98 -4.52
C ALA A 134 -20.91 -9.65 -3.31
N ALA A 135 -20.86 -8.94 -2.17
CA ALA A 135 -20.29 -9.47 -0.95
C ALA A 135 -21.09 -10.67 -0.42
N ARG A 136 -20.38 -11.69 0.07
CA ARG A 136 -20.98 -12.94 0.60
C ARG A 136 -20.42 -13.25 2.00
N PRO A 137 -21.20 -13.85 2.92
CA PRO A 137 -20.68 -14.31 4.21
C PRO A 137 -19.50 -15.27 4.05
N ALA A 138 -18.45 -15.10 4.84
CA ALA A 138 -17.28 -15.98 4.79
C ALA A 138 -17.60 -17.44 5.16
N SER A 139 -18.69 -17.67 5.91
CA SER A 139 -19.19 -19.00 6.25
C SER A 139 -19.74 -19.80 5.06
N GLU A 140 -19.91 -19.18 3.89
CA GLU A 140 -20.34 -19.87 2.66
C GLU A 140 -19.18 -20.52 1.89
N PHE A 141 -17.95 -20.39 2.38
CA PHE A 141 -16.75 -20.88 1.72
C PHE A 141 -16.06 -21.95 2.59
N ASP A 142 -15.94 -23.17 2.04
CA ASP A 142 -15.21 -24.28 2.66
C ASP A 142 -13.73 -24.33 2.23
N ALA A 143 -13.31 -23.44 1.33
CA ALA A 143 -11.97 -23.30 0.77
C ALA A 143 -11.64 -21.82 0.50
N LEU A 144 -10.49 -21.54 -0.15
CA LEU A 144 -10.14 -20.18 -0.55
C LEU A 144 -11.21 -19.60 -1.51
N PRO A 145 -11.72 -18.38 -1.26
CA PRO A 145 -12.87 -17.81 -1.98
C PRO A 145 -12.65 -17.42 -3.45
#